data_AF-A0A7W0YCC0-F1
#
_entry.id   AF-A0A7W0YCC0-F1
#
_cell.length_a   1.000
_cell.length_b   1.000
_cell.length_c   1.000
_cell.angle_alpha   90.00
_cell.angle_beta   90.00
_cell.angle_gamma   90.00
#
_symmetry.space_group_name_H-M   'P 1'
#
loop_
_entity.id
_entity.type
_entity.pdbx_description
1 polymer ?
#
loop_
_entity_poly.entity_id
_entity_poly.type
_entity_poly.pdbx_seq_one_letter_code
_entity_poly.pdbx_strand_id
1 'polypeptide(L)'
;MKRICLALLLLNLCSLLTASADENVRAAQEKLRQGGFYFGDVNGAYDNQTAAAVTRYQIREGLQITGKLDGLTAQALGTRPIH
;
A
#
# COMPACT_ATOMS: atom_id res chain seq x y z
N MET A 1 -44.14 27.22 7.35
CA MET A 1 -43.98 26.67 5.97
C MET A 1 -43.46 27.79 5.06
N LYS A 2 -42.60 27.44 4.08
CA LYS A 2 -41.76 28.27 3.17
C LYS A 2 -40.33 28.50 3.71
N ARG A 3 -39.44 27.50 3.68
CA ARG A 3 -38.53 27.13 2.55
C ARG A 3 -37.67 28.29 2.05
N ILE A 4 -36.55 28.52 2.71
CA ILE A 4 -35.36 29.08 2.06
C ILE A 4 -34.16 28.24 2.52
N CYS A 5 -33.80 27.29 1.66
CA CYS A 5 -32.49 26.66 1.63
C CYS A 5 -31.46 27.74 1.28
N LEU A 6 -30.58 28.17 2.19
CA LEU A 6 -29.27 28.76 1.86
C LEU A 6 -28.52 29.19 3.13
N ALA A 7 -27.65 28.32 3.63
CA ALA A 7 -26.49 28.62 4.48
C ALA A 7 -25.77 27.27 4.69
N LEU A 8 -25.36 26.55 3.65
CA LEU A 8 -24.14 26.82 2.87
C LEU A 8 -22.95 27.28 3.71
N LEU A 9 -22.68 26.60 4.83
CA LEU A 9 -21.35 26.58 5.45
C LEU A 9 -21.09 25.27 6.22
N LEU A 10 -21.54 24.14 5.66
CA LEU A 10 -21.32 22.78 6.18
C LEU A 10 -20.41 21.94 5.26
N LEU A 11 -19.47 22.55 4.55
CA LEU A 11 -18.59 21.81 3.63
C LEU A 11 -17.15 22.32 3.70
N ASN A 12 -16.56 22.27 4.90
CA ASN A 12 -15.11 22.39 5.09
C ASN A 12 -14.61 21.40 6.15
N LEU A 13 -15.06 20.14 6.13
CA LEU A 13 -14.45 19.12 6.98
C LEU A 13 -14.69 17.68 6.49
N CYS A 14 -14.17 17.33 5.31
CA CYS A 14 -13.53 16.03 5.09
C CYS A 14 -12.79 16.01 3.75
N SER A 15 -11.73 16.80 3.63
CA SER A 15 -10.71 16.57 2.60
C SER A 15 -9.54 15.73 3.15
N LEU A 16 -9.75 15.06 4.30
CA LEU A 16 -8.78 14.19 4.95
C LEU A 16 -9.12 12.75 4.57
N LEU A 17 -8.15 12.01 4.03
CA LEU A 17 -8.21 10.59 3.63
C LEU A 17 -8.73 10.27 2.21
N THR A 18 -8.23 10.94 1.19
CA THR A 18 -7.86 10.16 -0.01
C THR A 18 -6.48 9.55 0.23
N ALA A 19 -6.39 8.58 1.14
CA ALA A 19 -5.28 7.64 1.10
C ALA A 19 -5.44 6.90 -0.22
N SER A 20 -4.73 7.33 -1.25
CA SER A 20 -4.70 6.65 -2.54
C SER A 20 -4.02 5.30 -2.32
N ALA A 21 -4.81 4.28 -1.99
CA ALA A 21 -4.31 2.92 -1.86
C ALA A 21 -3.80 2.46 -3.24
N ASP A 22 -2.52 2.07 -3.32
CA ASP A 22 -1.96 1.55 -4.56
C ASP A 22 -2.29 0.06 -4.68
N GLU A 23 -3.05 -0.31 -5.70
CA GLU A 23 -3.45 -1.69 -5.95
C GLU A 23 -2.24 -2.61 -6.20
N ASN A 24 -1.15 -2.07 -6.75
CA ASN A 24 0.09 -2.81 -6.92
C ASN A 24 0.75 -3.14 -5.58
N VAL A 25 0.70 -2.20 -4.62
CA VAL A 25 1.20 -2.43 -3.27
C VAL A 25 0.29 -3.42 -2.54
N ARG A 26 -1.04 -3.37 -2.73
CA ARG A 26 -1.97 -4.38 -2.19
C ARG A 26 -1.62 -5.77 -2.71
N ALA A 27 -1.42 -5.93 -4.02
CA ALA A 27 -1.01 -7.19 -4.62
C ALA A 27 0.31 -7.71 -4.01
N ALA A 28 1.31 -6.83 -3.83
CA ALA A 28 2.57 -7.19 -3.18
C ALA A 28 2.35 -7.64 -1.72
N GLN A 29 1.58 -6.87 -0.93
CA GLN A 29 1.24 -7.20 0.46
C GLN A 29 0.51 -8.55 0.57
N GLU A 30 -0.42 -8.85 -0.35
CA GLU A 30 -1.12 -10.14 -0.39
C GLU A 30 -0.16 -11.30 -0.65
N LYS A 31 0.74 -11.15 -1.63
CA LYS A 31 1.75 -12.19 -1.96
C LYS A 31 2.73 -12.40 -0.82
N LEU A 32 3.21 -11.31 -0.22
CA LEU A 32 4.08 -11.37 0.97
C LEU A 32 3.37 -12.02 2.15
N ARG A 33 2.07 -11.75 2.35
CA ARG A 33 1.27 -12.39 3.40
C ARG A 33 1.07 -13.88 3.14
N GLN A 34 0.77 -14.27 1.91
CA GLN A 34 0.68 -15.68 1.49
C GLN A 34 2.01 -16.42 1.71
N GLY A 35 3.14 -15.75 1.51
CA GLY A 35 4.49 -16.29 1.79
C GLY A 35 4.92 -16.27 3.27
N GLY A 36 4.09 -15.71 4.16
CA GLY A 36 4.40 -15.60 5.59
C GLY A 36 5.41 -14.50 5.95
N PHE A 37 5.53 -13.45 5.13
CA PHE A 37 6.46 -12.34 5.34
C PHE A 37 5.79 -11.05 5.83
N TYR A 38 4.52 -10.88 5.51
CA TYR A 38 3.70 -9.70 5.86
C TYR A 38 2.54 -10.10 6.78
N PHE A 39 2.40 -9.38 7.89
CA PHE A 39 1.38 -9.64 8.92
C PHE A 39 0.52 -8.42 9.24
N GLY A 40 0.71 -7.32 8.50
CA GLY A 40 -0.08 -6.11 8.61
C GLY A 40 -1.34 -6.13 7.73
N ASP A 41 -2.04 -5.01 7.72
CA ASP A 41 -3.24 -4.83 6.90
C ASP A 41 -2.89 -4.63 5.43
N VAL A 42 -3.58 -5.34 4.53
CA VAL A 42 -3.45 -5.13 3.08
C VAL A 42 -4.18 -3.85 2.70
N ASN A 43 -3.51 -2.71 2.90
CA ASN A 43 -4.06 -1.37 2.76
C ASN A 43 -3.52 -0.62 1.53
N GLY A 44 -2.55 -1.18 0.81
CA GLY A 44 -1.93 -0.54 -0.36
C GLY A 44 -0.99 0.61 -0.05
N ALA A 45 -0.60 0.78 1.22
CA ALA A 45 0.41 1.75 1.63
C ALA A 45 1.77 1.06 1.73
N TYR A 46 2.78 1.62 1.03
CA TYR A 46 4.15 1.14 1.16
C TYR A 46 4.81 1.75 2.41
N ASP A 47 4.52 1.16 3.55
CA ASP A 47 5.00 1.60 4.87
C ASP A 47 6.20 0.77 5.37
N ASN A 48 6.67 1.08 6.59
CA ASN A 48 7.78 0.35 7.23
C ASN A 48 7.49 -1.14 7.40
N GLN A 49 6.22 -1.54 7.61
CA GLN A 49 5.85 -2.95 7.72
C GLN A 49 5.98 -3.66 6.38
N THR A 50 5.56 -2.99 5.29
CA THR A 50 5.66 -3.49 3.92
C THR A 50 7.13 -3.59 3.49
N ALA A 51 7.94 -2.55 3.75
CA ALA A 51 9.38 -2.57 3.48
C ALA A 51 10.12 -3.68 4.25
N ALA A 52 9.75 -3.90 5.53
CA ALA A 52 10.31 -5.00 6.33
C ALA A 52 9.91 -6.37 5.77
N ALA A 53 8.68 -6.55 5.30
CA ALA A 53 8.24 -7.79 4.66
C ALA A 53 8.97 -8.05 3.34
N VAL A 54 9.15 -7.01 2.51
CA VAL A 54 9.96 -7.08 1.29
C VAL A 54 11.40 -7.48 1.61
N THR A 55 12.00 -6.88 2.63
CA THR A 55 13.36 -7.23 3.08
C THR A 55 13.47 -8.71 3.46
N ARG A 56 12.51 -9.24 4.23
CA ARG A 56 12.49 -10.66 4.61
C ARG A 56 12.32 -11.58 3.41
N TYR A 57 11.46 -11.19 2.47
CA TYR A 57 11.27 -11.91 1.21
C TYR A 57 12.56 -11.95 0.39
N GLN A 58 13.21 -10.80 0.19
CA GLN A 58 14.49 -10.71 -0.52
C GLN A 58 15.56 -11.60 0.12
N ILE A 59 15.65 -11.62 1.46
CA ILE A 59 16.56 -12.52 2.18
C ILE A 59 16.24 -13.99 1.89
N ARG A 60 14.95 -14.40 1.94
CA ARG A 60 14.57 -15.80 1.68
C ARG A 60 14.85 -16.22 0.24
N GLU A 61 14.54 -15.36 -0.72
CA GLU A 61 14.68 -15.66 -2.15
C GLU A 61 16.11 -15.43 -2.69
N GLY A 62 17.05 -14.97 -1.85
CA GLY A 62 18.42 -14.69 -2.26
C GLY A 62 18.55 -13.49 -3.22
N LEU A 63 17.63 -12.53 -3.13
CA LEU A 63 17.65 -11.30 -3.91
C LEU A 63 18.51 -10.23 -3.23
N GLN A 64 18.83 -9.17 -3.97
CA GLN A 64 19.46 -7.99 -3.39
C GLN A 64 18.55 -7.39 -2.31
N ILE A 65 19.10 -7.18 -1.11
CA ILE A 65 18.34 -6.69 0.05
C ILE A 65 18.25 -5.16 -0.02
N THR A 66 17.27 -4.67 -0.78
CA THR A 66 17.03 -3.23 -0.96
C THR A 66 15.91 -2.70 -0.07
N GLY A 67 15.04 -3.59 0.44
CA GLY A 67 13.81 -3.22 1.14
C GLY A 67 12.78 -2.52 0.25
N LYS A 68 13.02 -2.47 -1.06
CA LYS A 68 12.18 -1.85 -2.08
C LYS A 68 11.59 -2.93 -2.98
N LEU A 69 10.39 -2.70 -3.50
CA LEU A 69 9.81 -3.52 -4.56
C LEU A 69 10.46 -3.11 -5.91
N ASP A 70 11.76 -3.39 -6.03
CA ASP A 70 12.57 -3.15 -7.22
C ASP A 70 12.28 -4.15 -8.35
N GLY A 71 12.95 -4.02 -9.49
CA GLY A 71 12.71 -4.84 -10.68
C GLY A 71 12.65 -6.34 -10.41
N LEU A 72 13.65 -6.87 -9.72
CA LEU A 72 13.76 -8.31 -9.43
C LEU A 72 12.72 -8.75 -8.40
N THR A 73 12.53 -7.95 -7.35
CA THR A 73 11.55 -8.24 -6.30
C THR A 73 10.12 -8.19 -6.84
N ALA A 74 9.80 -7.18 -7.65
CA ALA A 74 8.51 -7.02 -8.29
C ALA A 74 8.20 -8.18 -9.23
N GLN A 75 9.18 -8.58 -10.05
CA GLN A 75 9.06 -9.74 -10.94
C GLN A 75 8.78 -11.02 -10.15
N ALA A 76 9.53 -11.27 -9.07
CA ALA A 76 9.37 -12.46 -8.25
C ALA A 76 8.00 -12.53 -7.54
N LEU A 77 7.44 -11.37 -7.19
CA LEU A 77 6.09 -11.26 -6.61
C LEU A 77 4.96 -11.16 -7.66
N GLY A 78 5.27 -11.05 -8.96
CA GLY A 78 4.29 -10.85 -10.02
C GLY A 78 3.61 -9.48 -9.98
N THR A 79 4.35 -8.45 -9.62
CA THR A 79 3.89 -7.05 -9.47
C THR A 79 4.76 -6.10 -10.30
N ARG A 80 4.47 -4.79 -10.25
CA ARG A 80 5.26 -3.75 -10.92
C ARG A 80 6.26 -3.11 -9.95
N PRO A 81 7.45 -2.70 -10.43
CA PRO A 81 8.41 -1.98 -9.61
C PRO A 81 7.85 -0.64 -9.14
N ILE A 82 8.25 -0.23 -7.94
CA ILE A 82 8.04 1.13 -7.42
C ILE A 82 9.41 1.77 -7.26
N HIS A 83 9.56 2.97 -7.83
CA HIS A 83 10.79 3.75 -7.87
C HIS A 83 10.86 4.72 -6.70
#